data_AF-A0A6V7Y3F7-F1
#
_entry.id   AF-A0A6V7Y3F7-F1
#
_cell.length_a   1.000
_cell.length_b   1.000
_cell.length_c   1.000
_cell.angle_alpha   90.00
_cell.angle_beta   90.00
_cell.angle_gamma   90.00
#
_symmetry.space_group_name_H-M   'P 1'
#
loop_
_entity.id
_entity.type
_entity.pdbx_description
1 polymer ?
#
loop_
_entity_poly.entity_id
_entity_poly.type
_entity_poly.pdbx_seq_one_letter_code
_entity_poly.pdbx_strand_id
1 'polypeptide(L)'
;MAALMSFRKEFLEVSNGLDVLRESMTIASACMKHFRLNHLKAQHVGIVPEKGYDNVDNQSLLALRFLKWYADKNNITIRTAHSKNGEKKIGNYKLDGWIKEKKLAIEVNGCCWHGCIKCYPKTT
;
A
#
# COMPACT_ATOMS: atom_id res chain seq x y z
N MET A 1 10.16 -1.71 35.41
CA MET A 1 11.03 -0.58 35.00
C MET A 1 12.49 -0.98 34.81
N ALA A 2 13.07 -1.84 35.65
CA ALA A 2 14.49 -2.23 35.55
C ALA A 2 14.90 -2.81 34.18
N ALA A 3 14.14 -3.75 33.63
CA ALA A 3 14.47 -4.39 32.34
C ALA A 3 14.51 -3.41 31.14
N LEU A 4 13.60 -2.44 31.10
CA LEU A 4 13.56 -1.43 30.04
C LEU A 4 14.76 -0.48 30.11
N MET A 5 15.17 -0.11 31.32
CA MET A 5 16.36 0.73 31.53
C MET A 5 17.64 -0.01 31.19
N SER A 6 17.77 -1.30 31.56
CA SER A 6 18.89 -2.15 31.14
C SER A 6 18.95 -2.29 29.62
N PHE A 7 17.82 -2.60 28.97
CA PHE A 7 17.75 -2.69 27.51
C PHE A 7 18.13 -1.37 26.83
N ARG A 8 17.61 -0.23 27.30
CA ARG A 8 17.96 1.08 26.73
C ARG A 8 19.46 1.35 26.84
N LYS A 9 20.07 1.04 27.99
CA LYS A 9 21.50 1.22 28.23
C LYS A 9 22.34 0.35 27.30
N GLU A 10 22.06 -0.95 27.27
CA GLU A 10 22.76 -1.91 26.40
C GLU A 10 22.61 -1.51 24.92
N PHE A 11 21.42 -1.12 24.50
CA PHE A 11 21.18 -0.71 23.12
C PHE A 11 21.94 0.57 22.77
N LEU A 12 21.98 1.56 23.66
CA LEU A 12 22.77 2.80 23.48
C LEU A 12 24.26 2.51 23.28
N GLU A 13 24.82 1.59 24.08
CA GLU A 13 26.22 1.17 24.00
C GLU A 13 26.52 0.46 22.68
N VAL A 14 25.66 -0.49 22.27
CA VAL A 14 25.84 -1.26 21.03
C VAL A 14 25.62 -0.40 19.77
N SER A 15 24.76 0.61 19.85
CA SER A 15 24.30 1.36 18.69
C SER A 15 25.04 2.64 18.37
N ASN A 16 26.17 2.89 19.05
CA ASN A 16 26.95 4.13 18.96
C ASN A 16 26.12 5.38 19.26
N GLY A 17 25.30 5.32 20.33
CA GLY A 17 24.57 6.48 20.84
C GLY A 17 23.14 6.64 20.31
N LEU A 18 22.55 5.61 19.70
CA LEU A 18 21.14 5.64 19.29
C LEU A 18 20.23 5.35 20.48
N ASP A 19 19.42 6.33 20.88
CA ASP A 19 18.44 6.15 21.94
C ASP A 19 17.15 5.53 21.39
N VAL A 20 16.98 4.23 21.63
CA VAL A 20 15.82 3.46 21.14
C VAL A 20 14.49 4.08 21.55
N LEU A 21 14.36 4.66 22.76
CA LEU A 21 13.08 5.19 23.23
C LEU A 21 12.73 6.54 22.64
N ARG A 22 13.74 7.34 22.29
CA ARG A 22 13.54 8.68 21.72
C ARG A 22 13.38 8.63 20.21
N GLU A 23 14.12 7.73 19.57
CA GLU A 23 14.30 7.77 18.11
C GLU A 23 13.49 6.71 17.37
N SER A 24 12.88 5.75 18.05
CA SER A 24 12.15 4.65 17.43
C SER A 24 11.03 4.13 18.33
N MET A 25 9.79 4.21 17.87
CA MET A 25 8.64 3.70 18.64
C MET A 25 8.60 2.16 18.69
N THR A 26 9.23 1.48 17.72
CA THR A 26 9.20 0.03 17.58
C THR A 26 10.61 -0.55 17.44
N ILE A 27 10.80 -1.79 17.90
CA ILE A 27 12.09 -2.52 17.81
C ILE A 27 12.54 -2.63 16.35
N ALA A 28 11.62 -2.93 15.42
CA ALA A 28 11.94 -3.01 14.00
C ALA A 28 12.49 -1.68 13.45
N SER A 29 11.91 -0.55 13.86
CA SER A 29 12.40 0.78 13.48
C SER A 29 13.80 1.03 14.03
N ALA A 30 14.05 0.67 15.30
CA ALA A 30 15.33 0.83 15.96
C ALA A 30 16.45 -0.01 15.31
N CYS A 31 16.17 -1.28 15.02
CA CYS A 31 17.11 -2.17 14.33
C CYS A 31 17.43 -1.66 12.92
N MET A 32 16.42 -1.22 12.16
CA MET A 32 16.62 -0.67 10.83
C MET A 32 17.43 0.63 10.86
N LYS A 33 17.21 1.48 11.87
CA LYS A 33 17.98 2.72 12.05
C LYS A 33 19.43 2.44 12.43
N HIS A 34 19.67 1.51 13.37
CA HIS A 34 21.01 1.05 13.73
C HIS A 34 21.76 0.48 12.51
N PHE A 35 21.09 -0.37 11.71
CA PHE A 35 21.65 -0.91 10.47
C PHE A 35 22.05 0.19 9.49
N ARG A 36 21.15 1.16 9.24
CA ARG A 36 21.41 2.27 8.30
C ARG A 36 22.56 3.19 8.72
N LEU A 37 22.76 3.40 10.02
CA LEU A 37 23.81 4.31 10.51
C LEU A 37 25.16 3.63 10.66
N ASN A 38 25.19 2.40 11.17
CA ASN A 38 26.44 1.76 11.56
C ASN A 38 26.94 0.71 10.55
N HIS A 39 26.04 0.11 9.76
CA HIS A 39 26.36 -1.06 8.93
C HIS A 39 26.14 -0.84 7.43
N LEU A 40 25.31 0.13 7.05
CA LEU A 40 25.03 0.42 5.65
C LEU A 40 26.20 1.16 5.00
N LYS A 41 26.90 0.47 4.09
CA LYS A 41 28.00 1.05 3.32
C LYS A 41 27.48 2.11 2.33
N ALA A 42 28.32 3.09 2.03
CA ALA A 42 28.02 4.07 0.99
C ALA A 42 27.70 3.37 -0.35
N GLN A 43 26.74 3.93 -1.10
CA GLN A 43 26.30 3.44 -2.42
C GLN A 43 25.60 2.06 -2.41
N HIS A 44 25.08 1.61 -1.28
CA HIS A 44 24.19 0.44 -1.25
C HIS A 44 22.75 0.84 -1.60
N VAL A 45 22.13 0.09 -2.52
CA VAL A 45 20.73 0.30 -2.96
C VAL A 45 19.82 0.16 -1.74
N GLY A 46 18.98 1.17 -1.50
CA GLY A 46 18.02 1.16 -0.38
C GLY A 46 17.08 -0.05 -0.47
N ILE A 47 16.67 -0.59 0.68
CA ILE A 47 15.71 -1.70 0.75
C ILE A 47 14.43 -1.28 0.02
N VAL A 48 14.18 -1.85 -1.15
CA VAL A 48 12.94 -1.64 -1.87
C VAL A 48 11.85 -2.38 -1.09
N PRO A 49 10.83 -1.69 -0.54
CA PRO A 49 9.72 -2.38 0.10
C PRO A 49 9.03 -3.30 -0.92
N GLU A 50 8.34 -4.34 -0.46
CA GLU A 50 7.70 -5.34 -1.34
C GLU A 50 6.78 -4.72 -2.42
N LYS A 51 6.22 -3.54 -2.14
CA LYS A 51 5.36 -2.76 -3.05
C LYS A 51 6.08 -1.65 -3.83
N GLY A 52 7.39 -1.52 -3.71
CA GLY A 52 8.15 -0.44 -4.33
C GLY A 52 7.94 0.93 -3.67
N TYR A 53 8.66 1.94 -4.18
CA TYR A 53 8.53 3.35 -3.74
C TYR A 53 7.43 4.11 -4.46
N ASP A 54 6.86 3.52 -5.51
CA ASP A 54 5.73 4.11 -6.19
C ASP A 54 4.52 4.01 -5.26
N ASN A 55 3.81 5.11 -5.08
CA ASN A 55 2.47 5.10 -4.52
C ASN A 55 1.58 4.34 -5.52
N VAL A 56 1.64 3.01 -5.47
CA VAL A 56 0.91 2.14 -6.38
C VAL A 56 -0.55 2.33 -6.03
N ASP A 57 -1.32 2.87 -6.98
CA ASP A 57 -2.76 2.91 -6.86
C ASP A 57 -3.25 1.51 -6.46
N ASN A 58 -3.88 1.40 -5.29
CA ASN A 58 -4.36 0.13 -4.80
C ASN A 58 -5.68 -0.18 -5.51
N GLN A 59 -5.60 -0.94 -6.61
CA GLN A 59 -6.80 -1.55 -7.15
C GLN A 59 -7.16 -2.81 -6.35
N SER A 60 -8.43 -2.94 -5.97
CA SER A 60 -8.86 -4.08 -5.14
C SER A 60 -8.81 -5.39 -5.93
N LEU A 61 -8.39 -6.48 -5.28
CA LEU A 61 -8.41 -7.82 -5.88
C LEU A 61 -9.83 -8.24 -6.32
N LEU A 62 -10.84 -7.79 -5.58
CA LEU A 62 -12.25 -8.01 -5.91
C LEU A 62 -12.62 -7.33 -7.24
N ALA A 63 -12.25 -6.05 -7.41
CA ALA A 63 -12.48 -5.31 -8.65
C ALA A 63 -11.83 -6.00 -9.84
N LEU A 64 -10.56 -6.38 -9.72
CA LEU A 64 -9.83 -7.08 -10.77
C LEU A 64 -10.48 -8.40 -11.19
N ARG A 65 -10.91 -9.21 -10.22
CA ARG A 65 -11.63 -10.47 -10.49
C ARG A 65 -12.98 -10.25 -11.16
N PHE A 66 -13.73 -9.25 -10.69
CA PHE A 66 -15.02 -8.89 -11.29
C PHE A 66 -14.86 -8.42 -12.73
N LEU A 67 -13.91 -7.53 -13.00
CA LEU A 67 -13.66 -7.01 -14.34
C LEU A 67 -13.20 -8.12 -15.29
N LYS A 68 -12.35 -9.04 -14.83
CA LYS A 68 -11.96 -10.21 -15.61
C LYS A 68 -13.17 -11.09 -15.95
N TRP A 69 -13.99 -11.43 -14.96
CA TRP A 69 -15.22 -12.20 -15.19
C TRP A 69 -16.20 -11.48 -16.14
N TYR A 70 -16.36 -10.16 -16.00
CA TYR A 70 -17.24 -9.37 -16.86
C TYR A 70 -16.73 -9.32 -18.30
N ALA A 71 -15.41 -9.20 -18.48
CA ALA A 71 -14.76 -9.26 -19.78
C ALA A 71 -15.02 -10.61 -20.46
N ASP A 72 -14.80 -11.71 -19.74
CA ASP A 72 -14.98 -13.08 -20.25
C ASP A 72 -16.47 -13.36 -20.57
N LYS A 73 -17.39 -12.98 -19.68
CA LYS A 73 -18.83 -13.23 -19.85
C LYS A 73 -19.44 -12.47 -21.02
N ASN A 74 -19.00 -11.24 -21.26
CA ASN A 74 -19.54 -10.39 -22.32
C ASN A 74 -18.68 -10.42 -23.60
N ASN A 75 -17.58 -11.18 -23.59
CA ASN A 75 -16.59 -11.23 -24.67
C ASN A 75 -16.11 -9.83 -25.11
N ILE A 76 -15.80 -8.97 -24.13
CA ILE A 76 -15.35 -7.59 -24.35
C ILE A 76 -13.97 -7.34 -23.75
N THR A 77 -13.24 -6.40 -24.34
CA THR A 77 -11.95 -5.97 -23.79
C THR A 77 -12.16 -4.78 -22.85
N ILE A 78 -11.73 -4.93 -21.59
CA ILE A 78 -11.77 -3.87 -20.57
C ILE A 78 -10.35 -3.40 -20.28
N ARG A 79 -10.14 -2.09 -20.27
CA ARG A 79 -8.90 -1.48 -19.82
C ARG A 79 -8.93 -1.32 -18.30
N THR A 80 -7.92 -1.88 -17.62
CA THR A 80 -7.74 -1.92 -16.16
C THR A 80 -6.31 -1.54 -15.77
N ALA A 81 -5.95 -1.53 -14.47
CA ALA A 81 -4.57 -1.24 -14.03
C ALA A 81 -3.51 -2.17 -14.62
N HIS A 82 -3.85 -3.44 -14.93
CA HIS A 82 -2.92 -4.40 -15.54
C HIS A 82 -2.82 -4.30 -17.06
N SER A 83 -3.56 -3.39 -17.70
CA SER A 83 -3.43 -3.16 -19.13
C SER A 83 -2.10 -2.48 -19.45
N LYS A 84 -1.51 -2.72 -20.64
CA LYS A 84 -0.24 -2.08 -21.06
C LYS A 84 -0.25 -0.55 -20.94
N ASN A 85 -1.41 0.08 -21.09
CA ASN A 85 -1.59 1.52 -21.00
C ASN A 85 -2.05 1.99 -19.61
N GLY A 86 -2.10 1.11 -18.61
CA GLY A 86 -2.65 1.36 -17.28
C GLY A 86 -4.15 1.70 -17.28
N GLU A 87 -4.64 2.25 -16.17
CA GLU A 87 -6.02 2.71 -16.02
C GLU A 87 -6.35 3.90 -16.92
N LYS A 88 -7.62 4.04 -17.29
CA LYS A 88 -8.09 5.21 -18.03
C LYS A 88 -8.29 6.37 -17.04
N LYS A 89 -7.61 7.50 -17.28
CA LYS A 89 -7.89 8.76 -16.58
C LYS A 89 -8.96 9.57 -17.31
N ILE A 90 -9.90 10.11 -16.53
CA ILE A 90 -10.90 11.10 -16.96
C ILE A 90 -10.82 12.27 -15.97
N GLY A 91 -10.32 13.42 -16.43
CA GLY A 91 -9.98 14.53 -15.55
C GLY A 91 -8.96 14.11 -14.49
N ASN A 92 -9.30 14.32 -13.21
CA ASN A 92 -8.47 13.96 -12.06
C ASN A 92 -8.69 12.53 -11.55
N TYR A 93 -9.63 11.78 -12.13
CA TYR A 93 -10.04 10.47 -11.66
C TYR A 93 -9.46 9.34 -12.53
N LYS A 94 -9.06 8.24 -11.89
CA LYS A 94 -8.68 6.98 -12.54
C LYS A 94 -9.87 6.03 -12.45
N LEU A 95 -10.18 5.36 -13.55
CA LEU A 95 -11.26 4.40 -13.61
C LEU A 95 -10.76 2.98 -13.34
N ASP A 96 -11.53 2.23 -12.54
CA ASP A 96 -11.28 0.81 -12.30
C ASP A 96 -11.30 -0.01 -13.60
N GLY A 97 -12.30 0.26 -14.45
CA GLY A 97 -12.50 -0.41 -15.74
C GLY A 97 -13.06 0.53 -16.80
N TRP A 98 -12.49 0.49 -18.01
CA TRP A 98 -12.97 1.27 -19.16
C TRP A 98 -13.19 0.42 -20.40
N ILE A 99 -14.41 0.49 -20.96
CA ILE A 99 -14.79 -0.18 -22.21
C ILE A 99 -14.89 0.87 -23.30
N LYS A 100 -13.92 0.86 -24.22
CA LYS A 100 -13.78 1.88 -25.27
C LYS A 100 -14.97 1.90 -26.23
N GLU A 101 -15.44 0.72 -26.64
CA GLU A 101 -16.51 0.55 -27.64
C GLU A 101 -17.82 1.18 -27.19
N LYS A 102 -18.18 0.98 -25.92
CA LYS A 102 -19.44 1.46 -25.34
C LYS A 102 -19.32 2.81 -24.64
N LYS A 103 -18.10 3.37 -24.58
CA LYS A 103 -17.76 4.52 -23.73
C LYS A 103 -18.26 4.34 -22.28
N LEU A 104 -18.12 3.12 -21.75
CA LEU A 104 -18.65 2.74 -20.44
C LEU A 104 -17.52 2.70 -19.41
N ALA A 105 -17.70 3.42 -18.32
CA ALA A 105 -16.87 3.36 -17.12
C ALA A 105 -17.50 2.38 -16.13
N ILE A 106 -16.65 1.54 -15.51
CA ILE A 106 -17.05 0.59 -14.47
C ILE A 106 -16.22 0.90 -13.23
N GLU A 107 -16.91 1.11 -12.10
CA GLU A 107 -16.33 1.34 -10.77
C GLU A 107 -16.81 0.25 -9.82
N VAL A 108 -15.89 -0.38 -9.08
CA VAL A 108 -16.19 -1.47 -8.16
C VAL A 108 -15.84 -1.05 -6.73
N ASN A 109 -16.82 -0.44 -6.06
CA ASN A 109 -16.66 0.05 -4.70
C ASN A 109 -17.08 -0.97 -3.65
N GLY A 110 -16.14 -1.35 -2.78
CA GLY A 110 -16.43 -2.19 -1.61
C GLY A 110 -17.45 -1.54 -0.66
N CYS A 111 -18.09 -2.33 0.21
CA CYS A 111 -19.19 -1.85 1.07
C CYS A 111 -18.85 -0.64 1.94
N CYS A 112 -17.61 -0.57 2.44
CA CYS A 112 -17.13 0.58 3.21
C CYS A 112 -17.11 1.87 2.36
N TRP A 113 -16.75 1.74 1.08
CA TRP A 113 -16.53 2.88 0.18
C TRP A 113 -17.81 3.33 -0.53
N HIS A 114 -18.73 2.43 -0.86
CA HIS A 114 -20.02 2.81 -1.46
C HIS A 114 -21.12 3.15 -0.43
N GLY A 115 -20.82 3.04 0.88
CA GLY A 115 -21.78 3.34 1.94
C GLY A 115 -22.99 2.40 1.92
N CYS A 116 -22.75 1.09 1.83
CA CYS A 116 -23.82 0.10 1.71
C CYS A 116 -24.84 0.23 2.85
N ILE A 117 -26.10 0.58 2.57
CA ILE A 117 -27.14 0.74 3.60
C ILE A 117 -27.38 -0.56 4.40
N LYS A 118 -27.12 -1.72 3.78
CA LYS A 118 -27.25 -3.03 4.45
C LYS A 118 -26.11 -3.31 5.42
N CYS A 119 -24.87 -2.96 5.05
CA CYS A 119 -23.68 -3.21 5.89
C CYS A 119 -23.40 -2.06 6.88
N TYR A 120 -23.79 -0.84 6.52
CA TYR A 120 -23.62 0.40 7.26
C TYR A 120 -24.96 1.14 7.32
N PRO A 121 -25.98 0.59 8.01
CA PRO A 121 -27.25 1.28 8.20
C PRO A 121 -27.00 2.60 8.94
N LYS A 122 -27.71 3.66 8.53
CA LYS A 122 -27.68 4.91 9.28
C LYS A 122 -28.30 4.66 10.64
N THR A 123 -27.48 4.61 11.70
CA THR A 123 -27.98 4.70 13.07
C THR A 123 -28.56 6.10 13.25
N THR A 124 -29.88 6.16 13.27
CA THR A 124 -30.66 7.30 13.77
C THR A 124 -30.54 7.41 15.27
#